data_AF-M6GK30-F1
#
_entry.id   AF-M6GK30-F1
#
_cell.length_a   1.000
_cell.length_b   1.000
_cell.length_c   1.000
_cell.angle_alpha   90.00
_cell.angle_beta   90.00
_cell.angle_gamma   90.00
#
_symmetry.space_group_name_H-M   'P 1'
#
loop_
_entity.id
_entity.type
_entity.pdbx_description
1 polymer ?
#
loop_
_entity_poly.entity_id
_entity_poly.type
_entity_poly.pdbx_seq_one_letter_code
_entity_poly.pdbx_strand_id
1 'polypeptide(L)'
;MNSGSVRIESSYYLNYYWNWFIGAASGDYGYYTKFNNGSDSLGIKNLDNGCLKDGSRVAFYDWDTIGGGYYYLTVWDKGSWKEHLFLWVQSFLSSREIFYLHLDSNPPKDWSKDLIYHH
;
A
#
# COMPACT_ATOMS: atom_id res chain seq x y z
N MET A 1 -10.40 14.80 7.20
CA MET A 1 -10.52 13.48 6.56
C MET A 1 -9.29 12.68 6.95
N ASN A 2 -9.47 11.48 7.50
CA ASN A 2 -8.36 10.62 7.94
C ASN A 2 -8.04 9.54 6.89
N SER A 3 -8.51 9.68 5.65
CA SER A 3 -8.23 8.75 4.56
C SER A 3 -8.29 9.45 3.21
N GLY A 4 -7.67 8.83 2.20
CA GLY A 4 -7.69 9.30 0.83
C GLY A 4 -7.01 8.32 -0.12
N SER A 5 -7.30 8.44 -1.42
CA SER A 5 -6.64 7.68 -2.47
C SER A 5 -5.15 8.04 -2.56
N VAL A 6 -4.30 7.04 -2.81
CA VAL A 6 -2.86 7.22 -2.94
C VAL A 6 -2.31 6.36 -4.07
N ARG A 7 -1.15 6.77 -4.59
CA ARG A 7 -0.32 5.96 -5.49
C ARG A 7 1.04 5.76 -4.82
N ILE A 8 1.45 4.50 -4.66
CA ILE A 8 2.71 4.15 -3.99
C ILE A 8 3.70 3.65 -5.03
N GLU A 9 4.85 4.29 -5.10
CA GLU A 9 5.92 3.97 -6.03
C GLU A 9 7.10 3.32 -5.29
N SER A 10 7.78 2.40 -5.96
CA SER A 10 9.00 1.78 -5.45
C SER A 10 10.14 2.79 -5.34
N SER A 11 10.86 2.77 -4.23
CA SER A 11 12.13 3.51 -4.11
C SER A 11 13.24 2.94 -5.01
N TYR A 12 13.13 1.67 -5.41
CA TYR A 12 14.15 0.97 -6.20
C TYR A 12 13.96 1.15 -7.72
N TYR A 13 12.71 1.29 -8.17
CA TYR A 13 12.39 1.29 -9.60
C TYR A 13 11.42 2.43 -9.94
N LEU A 14 11.90 3.40 -10.72
CA LEU A 14 11.07 4.50 -11.25
C LEU A 14 9.96 3.95 -12.12
N ASN A 15 8.77 4.52 -11.98
CA ASN A 15 7.53 4.15 -12.64
C ASN A 15 7.01 2.76 -12.29
N TYR A 16 7.46 2.14 -11.19
CA TYR A 16 6.90 0.89 -10.70
C TYR A 16 6.04 1.14 -9.47
N TYR A 17 4.74 0.89 -9.62
CA TYR A 17 3.74 1.25 -8.62
C TYR A 17 3.15 0.00 -7.98
N TRP A 18 2.70 0.12 -6.73
CA TRP A 18 1.96 -0.95 -6.07
C TRP A 18 0.70 -1.29 -6.85
N ASN A 19 0.59 -2.57 -7.17
CA ASN A 19 -0.56 -3.19 -7.80
C ASN A 19 -0.70 -4.60 -7.22
N TRP A 20 -1.75 -5.30 -7.62
CA TRP A 20 -2.07 -6.61 -7.12
C TRP A 20 -2.30 -7.61 -8.26
N PHE A 21 -2.18 -8.89 -7.94
CA PHE A 21 -2.57 -9.98 -8.83
C PHE A 21 -3.43 -10.98 -8.05
N ILE A 22 -4.33 -11.65 -8.77
CA ILE A 22 -5.21 -12.67 -8.20
C ILE A 22 -4.48 -14.01 -8.10
N GLY A 23 -4.74 -14.77 -7.03
CA GLY A 23 -4.30 -16.16 -6.91
C GLY A 23 -2.96 -16.37 -6.20
N ALA A 24 -2.58 -15.44 -5.32
CA ALA A 24 -1.42 -15.61 -4.45
C ALA A 24 -1.81 -16.23 -3.09
N ALA A 25 -1.00 -17.18 -2.61
CA ALA A 25 -1.21 -17.84 -1.32
C ALA A 25 -2.65 -18.40 -1.14
N SER A 26 -3.15 -18.41 0.10
CA SER A 26 -4.56 -18.65 0.43
C SER A 26 -5.38 -17.35 0.45
N GLY A 27 -4.84 -16.28 -0.13
CA GLY A 27 -5.45 -14.95 -0.22
C GLY A 27 -5.95 -14.65 -1.62
N ASP A 28 -6.83 -13.66 -1.75
CA ASP A 28 -7.38 -13.30 -3.06
C ASP A 28 -6.37 -12.46 -3.87
N TYR A 29 -5.64 -11.54 -3.22
CA TYR A 29 -4.79 -10.55 -3.91
C TYR A 29 -3.42 -10.37 -3.27
N GLY A 30 -2.36 -10.74 -3.98
CA GLY A 30 -0.97 -10.47 -3.59
C GLY A 30 -0.46 -9.16 -4.20
N TYR A 31 0.23 -8.34 -3.41
CA TYR A 31 0.79 -7.06 -3.88
C TYR A 31 2.20 -7.19 -4.42
N TYR A 32 2.47 -6.43 -5.47
CA TYR A 32 3.76 -6.32 -6.14
C TYR A 32 3.90 -4.97 -6.82
N THR A 33 5.10 -4.67 -7.32
CA THR A 33 5.34 -3.45 -8.08
C THR A 33 5.23 -3.72 -9.58
N LYS A 34 4.44 -2.92 -10.30
CA LYS A 34 4.20 -3.07 -11.74
C LYS A 34 4.51 -1.78 -12.50
N PHE A 35 5.20 -1.92 -13.63
CA PHE A 35 5.61 -0.79 -14.46
C PHE A 35 4.39 -0.04 -15.04
N ASN A 36 4.36 1.28 -14.84
CA ASN A 36 3.34 2.22 -15.30
C ASN A 36 1.90 1.83 -14.97
N ASN A 37 1.68 1.02 -13.93
CA ASN A 37 0.36 0.53 -13.60
C ASN A 37 0.23 0.32 -12.10
N GLY A 38 -0.28 1.33 -11.41
CA GLY A 38 -0.69 1.21 -10.01
C GLY A 38 -2.14 0.72 -9.89
N SER A 39 -2.54 0.33 -8.69
CA SER A 39 -3.96 0.12 -8.38
C SER A 39 -4.74 1.44 -8.44
N ASP A 40 -5.93 1.41 -9.02
CA ASP A 40 -6.82 2.57 -9.15
C ASP A 40 -7.62 2.87 -7.87
N SER A 41 -7.69 1.91 -6.94
CA SER A 41 -8.51 2.00 -5.72
C SER A 41 -7.71 2.02 -4.42
N LEU A 42 -6.38 2.00 -4.53
CA LEU A 42 -5.50 2.05 -3.37
C LEU A 42 -5.69 3.34 -2.58
N GLY A 43 -5.88 3.19 -1.28
CA GLY A 43 -6.04 4.27 -0.34
C GLY A 43 -5.19 4.10 0.90
N ILE A 44 -4.96 5.21 1.57
CA ILE A 44 -4.30 5.27 2.89
C ILE A 44 -5.31 5.77 3.92
N LYS A 45 -5.24 5.20 5.11
CA LYS A 45 -5.96 5.67 6.29
C LYS A 45 -4.96 6.08 7.35
N ASN A 46 -5.00 7.34 7.77
CA ASN A 46 -4.33 7.82 8.97
C ASN A 46 -5.06 7.27 10.21
N LEU A 47 -4.34 6.52 11.04
CA LEU A 47 -4.85 5.96 12.30
C LEU A 47 -4.58 6.88 13.49
N ASP A 48 -3.83 7.95 13.29
CA ASP A 48 -3.58 8.98 14.28
C ASP A 48 -4.49 10.20 14.08
N ASN A 49 -4.56 11.06 15.10
CA ASN A 49 -5.27 12.32 15.02
C ASN A 49 -4.39 13.39 14.34
N GLY A 50 -4.95 14.14 13.39
CA GLY A 50 -4.29 15.26 12.71
C GLY A 50 -3.65 14.89 11.38
N CYS A 51 -2.65 15.67 10.96
CA CYS A 51 -1.91 15.45 9.71
C CYS A 51 -0.91 14.29 9.84
N LEU A 52 -0.61 13.64 8.71
CA LEU A 52 0.47 12.66 8.64
C LEU A 52 1.81 13.32 8.97
N LYS A 53 2.63 12.59 9.73
CA LYS A 53 3.98 12.98 10.12
C LYS A 53 4.88 11.74 10.18
N ASP A 54 6.19 11.96 10.32
CA ASP A 54 7.12 10.87 10.59
C ASP A 54 6.67 10.09 11.85
N GLY A 55 6.71 8.76 11.77
CA GLY A 55 6.22 7.84 12.78
C GLY A 55 4.68 7.67 12.81
N SER A 56 3.92 8.33 11.93
CA SER A 56 2.46 8.16 11.88
C SER A 56 2.06 6.72 11.58
N ARG A 57 1.03 6.24 12.27
CA ARG A 57 0.41 4.94 12.03
C ARG A 57 -0.60 5.05 10.90
N VAL A 58 -0.46 4.21 9.90
CA VAL A 58 -1.35 4.17 8.74
C VAL A 58 -1.77 2.75 8.43
N ALA A 59 -2.91 2.61 7.77
CA ALA A 59 -3.31 1.37 7.11
C ALA A 59 -3.53 1.64 5.62
N PHE A 60 -3.12 0.70 4.77
CA PHE A 60 -3.46 0.75 3.35
C PHE A 60 -4.69 -0.10 3.10
N TYR A 61 -5.54 0.34 2.19
CA TYR A 61 -6.73 -0.38 1.79
C TYR A 61 -6.92 -0.32 0.28
N ASP A 62 -7.66 -1.28 -0.28
CA ASP A 62 -7.96 -1.36 -1.69
C ASP A 62 -9.29 -2.09 -1.93
N TRP A 63 -9.78 -2.08 -3.16
CA TRP A 63 -11.05 -2.68 -3.55
C TRP A 63 -10.87 -4.15 -3.95
N ASP A 64 -11.57 -5.05 -3.25
CA ASP A 64 -11.72 -6.44 -3.65
C ASP A 64 -12.64 -6.51 -4.89
N THR A 65 -12.04 -6.83 -6.04
CA THR A 65 -12.76 -6.86 -7.33
C THR A 65 -13.62 -8.11 -7.52
N ILE A 66 -13.40 -9.17 -6.74
CA ILE A 66 -14.13 -10.45 -6.83
C ILE A 66 -15.29 -10.44 -5.81
N GLY A 67 -14.97 -10.25 -4.53
CA GLY A 67 -15.93 -10.27 -3.43
C GLY A 67 -16.67 -8.95 -3.22
N GLY A 68 -16.11 -7.85 -3.73
CA GLY A 68 -16.65 -6.51 -3.54
C GLY A 68 -16.32 -5.93 -2.15
N GLY A 69 -16.05 -4.63 -2.10
CA GLY A 69 -15.81 -3.90 -0.85
C GLY A 69 -14.36 -3.55 -0.62
N TYR A 70 -14.13 -2.69 0.38
CA TYR A 70 -12.79 -2.27 0.77
C TYR A 70 -12.22 -3.16 1.86
N TYR A 71 -10.97 -3.57 1.67
CA TYR A 71 -10.19 -4.37 2.59
C TYR A 71 -8.85 -3.69 2.83
N TYR A 72 -8.25 -3.97 3.97
CA TYR A 72 -6.92 -3.53 4.35
C TYR A 72 -5.86 -4.53 3.91
N LEU A 73 -4.68 -4.00 3.59
CA LEU A 73 -3.49 -4.77 3.29
C LEU A 73 -2.89 -5.32 4.59
N THR A 74 -2.55 -6.60 4.59
CA THR A 74 -1.83 -7.30 5.67
C THR A 74 -0.45 -7.73 5.20
N VAL A 75 0.53 -7.66 6.11
CA VAL A 75 1.77 -8.42 5.98
C VAL A 75 1.50 -9.87 6.35
N TRP A 76 1.74 -10.80 5.41
CA TRP A 76 1.52 -12.22 5.63
C TRP A 76 2.56 -12.83 6.57
N ASP A 77 2.17 -13.77 7.42
CA ASP A 77 2.99 -14.21 8.54
C ASP A 77 3.53 -15.65 8.44
N LYS A 78 3.17 -16.38 7.38
CA LYS A 78 3.44 -17.82 7.26
C LYS A 78 3.74 -18.30 5.85
N GLY A 79 4.39 -19.46 5.76
CA GLY A 79 4.66 -20.15 4.51
C GLY A 79 5.64 -19.40 3.59
N SER A 80 5.65 -19.78 2.31
CA SER A 80 6.52 -19.19 1.28
C SER A 80 6.24 -17.71 0.99
N TRP A 81 5.10 -17.21 1.44
CA TRP A 81 4.63 -15.85 1.24
C TRP A 81 4.83 -14.96 2.47
N LYS A 82 5.55 -15.45 3.50
CA LYS A 82 5.87 -14.65 4.68
C LYS A 82 6.47 -13.30 4.26
N GLU A 83 6.08 -12.24 4.97
CA GLU A 83 6.49 -10.85 4.75
C GLU A 83 5.99 -10.20 3.44
N HIS A 84 5.18 -10.90 2.64
CA HIS A 84 4.53 -10.30 1.47
C HIS A 84 3.19 -9.63 1.86
N LEU A 85 2.75 -8.69 1.03
CA LEU A 85 1.53 -7.91 1.25
C LEU A 85 0.33 -8.54 0.55
N PHE A 86 -0.80 -8.62 1.24
CA PHE A 86 -2.05 -9.17 0.72
C PHE A 86 -3.25 -8.31 1.07
N LEU A 87 -4.24 -8.23 0.18
CA LEU A 87 -5.57 -7.73 0.53
C LEU A 87 -6.32 -8.81 1.31
N TRP A 88 -6.75 -8.54 2.55
CA TRP A 88 -7.32 -9.62 3.38
C TRP A 88 -8.33 -9.20 4.45
N VAL A 89 -8.16 -8.03 5.09
CA VAL A 89 -8.90 -7.71 6.32
C VAL A 89 -9.96 -6.64 6.07
N GLN A 90 -11.24 -6.90 6.35
CA GLN A 90 -12.28 -5.85 6.20
C GLN A 90 -12.38 -4.88 7.39
N SER A 91 -12.25 -5.39 8.63
CA SER A 91 -12.84 -4.68 9.79
C SER A 91 -11.99 -4.60 11.05
N PHE A 92 -10.91 -5.39 11.17
CA PHE A 92 -10.07 -5.41 12.39
C PHE A 92 -8.58 -5.30 12.07
N LEU A 93 -8.00 -4.12 12.30
CA LEU A 93 -6.57 -3.90 12.13
C LEU A 93 -5.78 -4.52 13.30
N SER A 94 -4.88 -5.43 13.00
CA SER A 94 -3.84 -5.92 13.90
C SER A 94 -2.52 -5.19 13.61
N SER A 95 -1.45 -5.59 14.29
CA SER A 95 -0.11 -5.04 14.01
C SER A 95 0.39 -5.31 12.58
N ARG A 96 -0.24 -6.20 11.81
CA ARG A 96 0.17 -6.57 10.45
C ARG A 96 -0.46 -5.70 9.37
N GLU A 97 -1.54 -5.00 9.69
CA GLU A 97 -2.21 -4.04 8.81
C GLU A 97 -1.84 -2.59 9.17
N ILE A 98 -1.06 -2.40 10.24
CA ILE A 98 -0.57 -1.10 10.70
C ILE A 98 0.87 -0.91 10.24
N PHE A 99 1.06 0.11 9.40
CA PHE A 99 2.35 0.55 8.91
C PHE A 99 2.75 1.86 9.59
N TYR A 100 4.05 2.10 9.67
CA TYR A 100 4.60 3.35 10.19
C TYR A 100 5.19 4.14 9.03
N LEU A 101 4.76 5.39 8.86
CA LEU A 101 5.36 6.28 7.88
C LEU A 101 6.74 6.72 8.35
N HIS A 102 7.71 6.59 7.46
CA HIS A 102 8.99 7.26 7.61
C HIS A 102 9.08 8.38 6.57
N LEU A 103 9.08 9.63 7.03
CA LEU A 103 9.19 10.80 6.16
C LEU A 103 10.62 11.33 6.24
N ASP A 104 11.48 10.77 5.40
CA ASP A 104 12.89 11.15 5.34
C ASP A 104 13.06 12.43 4.50
N SER A 105 13.75 13.43 5.07
CA SER A 105 14.15 14.64 4.35
C SER A 105 15.27 14.38 3.32
N ASN A 106 16.00 13.28 3.45
CA ASN A 106 17.06 12.85 2.54
C ASN A 106 16.75 11.43 2.04
N PRO A 107 15.67 11.24 1.26
CA PRO A 107 15.22 9.93 0.88
C PRO A 107 16.36 9.18 0.15
N PRO A 108 16.46 7.84 0.31
CA PRO A 108 17.48 7.02 -0.37
C PRO A 108 17.50 7.22 -1.88
N LYS A 109 16.35 7.63 -2.44
CA LYS A 109 16.20 7.98 -3.83
C LYS A 109 15.20 9.14 -3.96
N ASP A 110 15.66 10.24 -4.55
CA ASP A 110 14.82 11.38 -4.92
C ASP A 110 14.48 11.30 -6.42
N TRP A 111 13.24 10.92 -6.71
CA TRP A 111 12.70 10.86 -8.07
C TRP A 111 12.06 12.18 -8.52
N SER A 112 12.00 13.22 -7.67
CA SER A 112 11.18 14.41 -7.90
C SER A 112 11.39 15.09 -9.26
N LYS A 113 12.61 15.02 -9.82
CA LYS A 113 12.97 15.58 -11.13
C LYS A 113 12.62 14.68 -12.31
N ASP A 114 12.44 13.40 -12.06
CA ASP A 114 12.14 12.37 -13.07
C ASP A 114 10.65 11.97 -13.09
N LEU A 115 9.87 12.47 -12.13
CA LEU A 115 8.42 12.24 -12.07
C LEU A 115 7.72 12.97 -13.22
N ILE A 116 7.21 12.18 -14.18
CA ILE A 116 6.38 12.69 -15.28
C ILE A 116 4.93 12.67 -14.80
N TYR A 117 4.44 13.81 -14.32
CA TYR A 117 3.02 14.00 -14.09
C TYR A 117 2.34 14.35 -15.42
N HIS A 118 1.47 13.48 -15.91
CA HIS A 118 0.51 13.88 -16.93
C HIS A 118 -0.58 14.72 -16.26
N HIS A 119 -0.68 15.99 -16.65
CA HIS A 119 -1.77 16.89 -16.29
C HIS A 119 -3.05 16.53 -17.05
#